data_AF-A0A8H5EZR0-F1
#
_entry.id   AF-A0A8H5EZR0-F1
#
_cell.length_a   1.000
_cell.length_b   1.000
_cell.length_c   1.000
_cell.angle_alpha   90.00
_cell.angle_beta   90.00
_cell.angle_gamma   90.00
#
_symmetry.space_group_name_H-M   'P 1'
#
loop_
_entity.id
_entity.type
_entity.pdbx_description
1 polymer ?
#
loop_
_entity_poly.entity_id
_entity_poly.type
_entity_poly.pdbx_seq_one_letter_code
_entity_poly.pdbx_strand_id
1 'polypeptide(L)'
;MSATTRSAYTPPTRALTSRQERKLVDYLDERFLDLTRNFKKRSEDSSTLKSLPNYLEAVRKLLAFILQIPPIDPSTSLRVAYLLHLTGDALGSITGYKLGQTDEAVSSTLQDLADFLDDLDQAWVAVLKSQVWDPTTGEGVDFVVPTTNNEAKNPLRQSPPSQTDLARLKSLLYSGEASLEEWMTSERGHTADGDGDKPDEAVEDISEMLDRMGVRDDFDALFARTLNLLAGFGEDISKGIVNPGVESTME
;
A
#
# COMPACT_ATOMS: atom_id res chain seq x y z
N MET A 1 -11.64 -28.48 27.43
CA MET A 1 -10.81 -27.87 26.37
C MET A 1 -11.74 -27.53 25.22
N SER A 2 -12.24 -26.30 25.20
CA SER A 2 -13.18 -25.84 24.18
C SER A 2 -12.39 -25.25 23.02
N ALA A 3 -12.48 -25.89 21.86
CA ALA A 3 -11.95 -25.36 20.62
C ALA A 3 -12.78 -24.13 20.23
N THR A 4 -12.19 -22.95 20.34
CA THR A 4 -12.76 -21.71 19.79
C THR A 4 -12.84 -21.88 18.28
N THR A 5 -14.06 -22.05 17.76
CA THR A 5 -14.33 -22.03 16.33
C THR A 5 -13.93 -20.65 15.81
N ARG A 6 -12.77 -20.56 15.13
CA ARG A 6 -12.39 -19.37 14.34
C ARG A 6 -13.55 -19.11 13.37
N SER A 7 -14.18 -17.95 13.47
CA SER A 7 -15.14 -17.49 12.48
C SER A 7 -14.42 -17.42 11.14
N ALA A 8 -14.69 -18.37 10.25
CA ALA A 8 -14.09 -18.38 8.92
C ALA A 8 -14.59 -17.14 8.15
N TYR A 9 -13.67 -16.23 7.80
CA TYR A 9 -13.97 -15.13 6.91
C TYR A 9 -14.61 -15.70 5.63
N THR A 10 -15.81 -15.22 5.29
CA THR A 10 -16.49 -15.63 4.07
C THR A 10 -16.22 -14.60 2.99
N PRO A 11 -15.47 -14.93 1.93
CA PRO A 11 -15.10 -13.96 0.91
C PRO A 11 -16.34 -13.46 0.15
N PRO A 12 -16.34 -12.19 -0.31
CA PRO A 12 -17.45 -11.64 -1.09
C PRO A 12 -17.58 -12.40 -2.41
N THR A 13 -18.77 -12.96 -2.65
CA THR A 13 -19.05 -13.77 -3.86
C THR A 13 -19.61 -12.96 -5.03
N ARG A 14 -19.79 -11.65 -4.85
CA ARG A 14 -20.36 -10.73 -5.85
C ARG A 14 -19.76 -9.34 -5.77
N ALA A 15 -19.74 -8.65 -6.91
CA ALA A 15 -19.43 -7.23 -6.97
C ALA A 15 -20.44 -6.39 -6.17
N LEU A 16 -20.06 -5.16 -5.87
CA LEU A 16 -20.94 -4.19 -5.24
C LEU A 16 -22.03 -3.76 -6.22
N THR A 17 -23.23 -3.52 -5.71
CA THR A 17 -24.27 -2.84 -6.48
C THR A 17 -23.90 -1.37 -6.68
N SER A 18 -24.38 -0.72 -7.74
CA SER A 18 -24.09 0.70 -7.99
C SER A 18 -24.49 1.62 -6.83
N ARG A 19 -25.52 1.25 -6.05
CA ARG A 19 -25.91 1.97 -4.83
C ARG A 19 -24.88 1.81 -3.70
N GLN A 20 -24.30 0.62 -3.56
CA GLN A 20 -23.23 0.36 -2.60
C GLN A 20 -21.95 1.08 -3.02
N GLU A 21 -21.58 1.05 -4.31
CA GLU A 21 -20.42 1.78 -4.83
C GLU A 21 -20.54 3.28 -4.58
N ARG A 22 -21.70 3.88 -4.85
CA ARG A 22 -21.90 5.31 -4.57
C ARG A 22 -21.70 5.63 -3.09
N LYS A 23 -22.32 4.85 -2.19
CA LYS A 23 -22.18 5.06 -0.74
C LYS A 23 -20.74 4.84 -0.26
N LEU A 24 -20.05 3.87 -0.85
CA LEU A 24 -18.65 3.57 -0.57
C LEU A 24 -17.77 4.76 -0.97
N VAL A 25 -17.98 5.30 -2.18
CA VAL A 25 -17.29 6.50 -2.67
C VAL A 25 -17.54 7.69 -1.75
N ASP A 26 -18.80 8.00 -1.45
CA ASP A 26 -19.15 9.11 -0.56
C ASP A 26 -18.45 8.99 0.80
N TYR A 27 -18.45 7.78 1.37
CA TYR A 27 -17.79 7.50 2.65
C TYR A 27 -16.27 7.63 2.58
N LEU A 28 -15.64 7.02 1.58
CA LEU A 28 -14.18 7.06 1.44
C LEU A 28 -13.70 8.48 1.20
N ASP A 29 -14.37 9.23 0.32
CA ASP A 29 -14.01 10.62 0.01
C ASP A 29 -14.12 11.50 1.27
N GLU A 30 -15.17 11.33 2.09
CA GLU A 30 -15.30 12.03 3.38
C GLU A 30 -14.14 11.67 4.33
N ARG A 31 -13.76 10.40 4.39
CA ARG A 31 -12.67 9.94 5.27
C ARG A 31 -11.30 10.40 4.81
N PHE A 32 -11.02 10.40 3.51
CA PHE A 32 -9.80 10.99 2.96
C PHE A 32 -9.73 12.48 3.26
N LEU A 33 -10.84 13.21 3.06
CA LEU A 33 -10.90 14.64 3.40
C LEU A 33 -10.62 14.89 4.88
N ASP A 34 -11.20 14.09 5.77
CA ASP A 34 -10.94 14.15 7.20
C ASP A 34 -9.48 13.84 7.54
N LEU A 35 -8.89 12.83 6.91
CA LEU A 35 -7.49 12.45 7.10
C LEU A 35 -6.57 13.62 6.69
N THR A 36 -6.75 14.16 5.48
CA THR A 36 -5.96 15.31 4.98
C THR A 36 -6.12 16.53 5.87
N ARG A 37 -7.35 16.83 6.33
CA ARG A 37 -7.62 17.97 7.21
C ARG A 37 -6.88 17.83 8.54
N ASN A 38 -6.95 16.66 9.17
CA ASN A 38 -6.28 16.41 10.44
C ASN A 38 -4.76 16.41 10.29
N PHE A 39 -4.22 15.86 9.19
CA PHE A 39 -2.80 15.91 8.87
C PHE A 39 -2.29 17.35 8.72
N LYS A 40 -3.00 18.19 7.95
CA LYS A 40 -2.65 19.61 7.77
C LYS A 40 -2.68 20.38 9.09
N LYS A 41 -3.57 19.98 10.00
CA LYS A 41 -3.75 20.57 11.32
C LYS A 41 -3.00 19.83 12.44
N ARG A 42 -2.07 18.92 12.12
CA ARG A 42 -1.44 18.04 13.12
C ARG A 42 -0.74 18.76 14.27
N SER A 43 -0.31 20.01 14.07
CA SER A 43 0.27 20.85 15.11
C SER A 43 -0.75 21.63 15.95
N GLU A 44 -2.03 21.62 15.56
CA GLU A 44 -3.12 22.28 16.29
C GLU A 44 -3.75 21.36 17.33
N ASP A 45 -4.28 21.93 18.41
CA ASP A 45 -4.96 21.15 19.45
C ASP A 45 -6.22 20.44 19.01
N SER A 46 -6.83 20.93 17.93
CA SER A 46 -8.04 20.36 17.35
C SER A 46 -7.81 19.07 16.55
N SER A 47 -6.56 18.75 16.18
CA SER A 47 -6.27 17.55 15.39
C SER A 47 -6.16 16.30 16.26
N THR A 48 -6.73 15.21 15.77
CA THR A 48 -6.59 13.88 16.39
C THR A 48 -5.34 13.13 15.89
N LEU A 49 -4.70 13.61 14.82
CA LEU A 49 -3.58 12.96 14.15
C LEU A 49 -2.28 13.74 14.39
N LYS A 50 -1.98 14.04 15.67
CA LYS A 50 -0.80 14.84 16.07
C LYS A 50 0.53 14.08 15.97
N SER A 51 0.49 12.76 16.03
CA SER A 51 1.67 11.88 15.99
C SER A 51 1.59 10.90 14.83
N LEU A 52 2.74 10.36 14.42
CA LEU A 52 2.81 9.36 13.37
C LEU A 52 2.00 8.09 13.73
N PRO A 53 2.08 7.52 14.95
CA PRO A 53 1.26 6.35 15.30
C PRO A 53 -0.26 6.60 15.17
N ASN A 54 -0.75 7.79 15.57
CA ASN A 54 -2.17 8.12 15.42
C ASN A 54 -2.58 8.22 13.95
N TYR A 55 -1.68 8.75 13.11
CA TYR A 55 -1.88 8.81 11.66
C TYR A 55 -1.90 7.41 11.03
N LEU A 56 -0.90 6.57 11.32
CA LEU A 56 -0.81 5.20 10.82
C LEU A 56 -2.04 4.39 11.19
N GLU A 57 -2.50 4.48 12.44
CA GLU A 57 -3.73 3.82 12.90
C GLU A 57 -4.99 4.27 12.12
N ALA A 58 -5.07 5.54 11.74
CA ALA A 58 -6.16 6.04 10.89
C ALA A 58 -6.06 5.54 9.45
N VAL A 59 -4.84 5.49 8.90
CA VAL A 59 -4.57 4.97 7.54
C VAL A 59 -4.80 3.47 7.46
N ARG A 60 -4.39 2.68 8.46
CA ARG A 60 -4.66 1.23 8.52
C ARG A 60 -6.15 0.91 8.48
N LYS A 61 -7.00 1.72 9.12
CA LYS A 61 -8.47 1.57 9.04
C LYS A 61 -9.00 1.78 7.62
N LEU A 62 -8.46 2.77 6.90
CA LEU A 62 -8.80 3.00 5.50
C LEU A 62 -8.28 1.88 4.60
N LEU A 63 -7.03 1.44 4.80
CA LEU A 63 -6.44 0.30 4.10
C LEU A 63 -7.32 -0.94 4.23
N ALA A 64 -7.65 -1.32 5.46
CA ALA A 64 -8.50 -2.47 5.75
C ALA A 64 -9.87 -2.34 5.04
N PHE A 65 -10.46 -1.15 5.04
CA PHE A 65 -11.75 -0.92 4.39
C PHE A 65 -11.67 -1.00 2.86
N ILE A 66 -10.63 -0.44 2.24
CA ILE A 66 -10.36 -0.51 0.80
C ILE A 66 -10.14 -1.97 0.38
N LEU A 67 -9.44 -2.75 1.19
CA LEU A 67 -9.17 -4.17 0.92
C LEU A 67 -10.40 -5.07 1.00
N GLN A 68 -11.47 -4.62 1.65
CA GLN A 68 -12.78 -5.30 1.64
C GLN A 68 -13.60 -5.02 0.36
N ILE A 69 -13.14 -4.13 -0.53
CA ILE A 69 -13.78 -3.95 -1.84
C ILE A 69 -13.58 -5.24 -2.66
N PRO A 70 -14.66 -5.86 -3.19
CA PRO A 70 -14.53 -7.12 -3.93
C PRO A 70 -13.63 -6.97 -5.16
N PRO A 71 -12.69 -7.90 -5.42
CA PRO A 71 -11.93 -7.97 -6.67
C PRO A 71 -12.79 -8.55 -7.80
N ILE A 72 -13.98 -7.99 -8.02
CA ILE A 72 -14.95 -8.43 -9.02
C ILE A 72 -15.53 -7.19 -9.69
N ASP A 73 -15.55 -7.17 -11.02
CA ASP A 73 -16.02 -6.03 -11.79
C ASP A 73 -17.52 -5.77 -11.55
N PRO A 74 -17.94 -4.48 -11.46
CA PRO A 74 -17.14 -3.28 -11.77
C PRO A 74 -16.30 -2.72 -10.60
N SER A 75 -16.34 -3.34 -9.42
CA SER A 75 -15.74 -2.78 -8.20
C SER A 75 -14.20 -2.85 -8.15
N THR A 76 -13.58 -3.64 -9.02
CA THR A 76 -12.12 -3.79 -9.10
C THR A 76 -11.41 -2.46 -9.33
N SER A 77 -11.92 -1.62 -10.25
CA SER A 77 -11.31 -0.32 -10.55
C SER A 77 -11.37 0.65 -9.37
N LEU A 78 -12.45 0.60 -8.58
CA LEU A 78 -12.59 1.39 -7.35
C LEU A 78 -11.54 0.97 -6.32
N ARG A 79 -11.33 -0.34 -6.14
CA ARG A 79 -10.31 -0.87 -5.22
C ARG A 79 -8.91 -0.36 -5.59
N VAL A 80 -8.55 -0.44 -6.86
CA VAL A 80 -7.25 0.06 -7.37
C VAL A 80 -7.13 1.56 -7.17
N ALA A 81 -8.13 2.34 -7.58
CA ALA A 81 -8.10 3.79 -7.51
C ALA A 81 -7.92 4.32 -6.07
N TYR A 82 -8.65 3.75 -5.11
CA TYR A 82 -8.53 4.16 -3.72
C TYR A 82 -7.24 3.67 -3.06
N LEU A 83 -6.72 2.50 -3.42
CA LEU A 83 -5.43 2.05 -2.90
C LEU A 83 -4.27 2.92 -3.44
N LEU A 84 -4.33 3.33 -4.71
CA LEU A 84 -3.39 4.32 -5.28
C LEU A 84 -3.45 5.65 -4.51
N HIS A 85 -4.65 6.15 -4.21
CA HIS A 85 -4.84 7.38 -3.45
C HIS A 85 -4.25 7.25 -2.04
N LEU A 86 -4.60 6.17 -1.32
CA LEU A 86 -4.07 5.90 0.02
C LEU A 86 -2.55 5.83 0.03
N THR A 87 -1.95 5.14 -0.95
CA THR A 87 -0.49 4.97 -1.05
C THR A 87 0.19 6.33 -1.23
N GLY A 88 -0.30 7.16 -2.15
CA GLY A 88 0.27 8.48 -2.37
C GLY A 88 0.13 9.41 -1.17
N ASP A 89 -1.05 9.43 -0.54
CA ASP A 89 -1.31 10.26 0.64
C ASP A 89 -0.49 9.81 1.84
N ALA A 90 -0.40 8.49 2.10
CA ALA A 90 0.34 7.93 3.22
C ALA A 90 1.83 8.24 3.11
N LEU A 91 2.46 7.85 1.99
CA LEU A 91 3.90 8.05 1.77
C LEU A 91 4.28 9.54 1.81
N GLY A 92 3.43 10.41 1.27
CA GLY A 92 3.64 11.85 1.32
C GLY A 92 3.40 12.49 2.70
N SER A 93 2.53 11.92 3.54
CA SER A 93 2.19 12.49 4.85
C SER A 93 3.09 12.01 5.98
N ILE A 94 3.63 10.78 5.88
CA ILE A 94 4.50 10.20 6.92
C ILE A 94 5.68 11.13 7.23
N THR A 95 6.31 11.68 6.20
CA THR A 95 7.45 12.61 6.31
C THR A 95 7.11 13.93 7.00
N GLY A 96 5.82 14.22 7.20
CA GLY A 96 5.36 15.39 7.94
C GLY A 96 5.41 15.25 9.46
N TYR A 97 5.74 14.07 9.98
CA TYR A 97 5.75 13.76 11.41
C TYR A 97 7.15 13.67 12.00
N LYS A 98 7.22 13.78 13.34
CA LYS A 98 8.45 13.61 14.13
C LYS A 98 8.56 12.18 14.67
N LEU A 99 9.76 11.62 14.70
CA LEU A 99 10.02 10.24 15.15
C LEU A 99 9.97 10.05 16.68
N GLY A 100 9.90 11.14 17.46
CA GLY A 100 9.91 11.10 18.91
C GLY A 100 11.17 11.76 19.50
N GLN A 101 11.26 11.82 20.82
CA GLN A 101 12.37 12.49 21.52
C GLN A 101 13.34 11.50 22.20
N THR A 102 12.93 10.25 22.40
CA THR A 102 13.75 9.22 23.04
C THR A 102 14.02 8.10 22.06
N ASP A 103 15.15 7.40 22.21
CA ASP A 103 15.51 6.30 21.32
C ASP A 103 14.47 5.17 21.35
N GLU A 104 13.82 4.91 22.49
CA GLU A 104 12.75 3.93 22.59
C GLU A 104 11.50 4.36 21.80
N ALA A 105 11.13 5.64 21.88
CA ALA A 105 10.00 6.18 21.12
C ALA A 105 10.27 6.12 19.61
N VAL A 106 11.49 6.48 19.19
CA VAL A 106 11.94 6.39 17.80
C VAL A 106 11.87 4.94 17.31
N SER A 107 12.46 3.99 18.06
CA SER A 107 12.44 2.57 17.71
C SER A 107 11.02 2.02 17.58
N SER A 108 10.14 2.31 18.55
CA SER A 108 8.75 1.85 18.48
C SER A 108 7.96 2.47 17.31
N THR A 109 8.26 3.72 16.97
CA THR A 109 7.61 4.44 15.86
C THR A 109 8.08 3.91 14.51
N LEU A 110 9.38 3.62 14.37
CA LEU A 110 9.95 3.04 13.15
C LEU A 110 9.48 1.60 12.93
N GLN A 111 9.33 0.80 14.00
CA GLN A 111 8.74 -0.53 13.90
C GLN A 111 7.29 -0.47 13.42
N ASP A 112 6.44 0.38 14.04
CA ASP A 112 5.05 0.54 13.60
C ASP A 112 4.97 1.02 12.14
N LEU A 113 5.89 1.90 11.73
CA LEU A 113 5.98 2.32 10.34
C LEU A 113 6.39 1.15 9.41
N ALA A 114 7.40 0.36 9.76
CA ALA A 114 7.82 -0.81 8.98
C ALA A 114 6.67 -1.81 8.82
N ASP A 115 5.98 -2.13 9.92
CA ASP A 115 4.81 -3.02 9.93
C ASP A 115 3.67 -2.46 9.03
N PHE A 116 3.50 -1.14 8.99
CA PHE A 116 2.52 -0.51 8.09
C PHE A 116 2.92 -0.62 6.61
N LEU A 117 4.19 -0.42 6.30
CA LEU A 117 4.68 -0.48 4.93
C LEU A 117 4.68 -1.93 4.41
N ASP A 118 4.95 -2.92 5.28
CA ASP A 118 4.79 -4.35 4.99
C ASP A 118 3.33 -4.70 4.67
N ASP A 119 2.38 -4.27 5.52
CA ASP A 119 0.94 -4.41 5.28
C ASP A 119 0.53 -3.79 3.93
N LEU A 120 1.07 -2.61 3.60
CA LEU A 120 0.77 -1.90 2.36
C LEU A 120 1.34 -2.63 1.13
N ASP A 121 2.55 -3.19 1.22
CA ASP A 121 3.15 -4.02 0.17
C ASP A 121 2.32 -5.29 -0.05
N GLN A 122 1.94 -5.98 1.03
CA GLN A 122 1.11 -7.18 0.96
C GLN A 122 -0.30 -6.90 0.40
N ALA A 123 -0.87 -5.74 0.77
CA ALA A 123 -2.12 -5.23 0.20
C ALA A 123 -2.04 -5.04 -1.32
N TRP A 124 -0.93 -4.47 -1.81
CA TRP A 124 -0.69 -4.30 -3.24
C TRP A 124 -0.51 -5.64 -3.95
N VAL A 125 0.23 -6.59 -3.38
CA VAL A 125 0.34 -7.95 -3.91
C VAL A 125 -1.04 -8.58 -4.10
N ALA A 126 -1.91 -8.48 -3.10
CA ALA A 126 -3.27 -9.01 -3.17
C ALA A 126 -4.10 -8.33 -4.27
N VAL A 127 -3.99 -7.00 -4.42
CA VAL A 127 -4.69 -6.25 -5.48
C VAL A 127 -4.18 -6.61 -6.87
N LEU A 128 -2.87 -6.65 -7.08
CA LEU A 128 -2.25 -6.98 -8.36
C LEU A 128 -2.63 -8.40 -8.82
N LYS A 129 -2.78 -9.34 -7.89
CA LYS A 129 -3.21 -10.72 -8.16
C LYS A 129 -4.73 -10.91 -8.21
N SER A 130 -5.53 -9.85 -8.07
CA SER A 130 -7.01 -9.92 -7.99
C SER A 130 -7.51 -10.85 -6.87
N GLN A 131 -6.78 -10.92 -5.75
CA GLN A 131 -7.09 -11.76 -4.61
C GLN A 131 -8.03 -11.06 -3.62
N VAL A 132 -8.78 -11.85 -2.86
CA VAL A 132 -9.57 -11.35 -1.73
C VAL A 132 -8.65 -11.17 -0.54
N TRP A 133 -8.87 -10.12 0.26
CA TRP A 133 -8.11 -9.92 1.49
C TRP A 133 -8.73 -10.67 2.67
N ASP A 134 -7.97 -11.53 3.34
CA ASP A 134 -8.36 -12.10 4.63
C ASP A 134 -7.85 -11.20 5.77
N PRO A 135 -8.74 -10.49 6.49
CA PRO A 135 -8.34 -9.61 7.58
C PRO A 135 -7.79 -10.36 8.80
N THR A 136 -7.95 -11.69 8.86
CA THR A 136 -7.46 -12.52 9.97
C THR A 136 -5.98 -12.87 9.81
N THR A 137 -5.56 -13.12 8.57
CA THR A 137 -4.17 -13.49 8.24
C THR A 137 -3.36 -12.30 7.74
N GLY A 138 -4.01 -11.24 7.26
CA GLY A 138 -3.32 -10.11 6.64
C GLY A 138 -2.79 -10.46 5.24
N GLU A 139 -3.44 -11.40 4.55
CA GLU A 139 -2.94 -11.92 3.27
C GLU A 139 -4.01 -11.94 2.17
N GLY A 140 -3.54 -11.89 0.93
CA GLY A 140 -4.36 -12.16 -0.25
C GLY A 140 -4.63 -13.66 -0.40
N VAL A 141 -5.90 -14.02 -0.49
CA VAL A 141 -6.37 -15.40 -0.72
C VAL A 141 -7.03 -15.49 -2.09
N ASP A 142 -6.72 -16.57 -2.81
CA ASP A 142 -7.30 -16.84 -4.12
C ASP A 142 -8.83 -16.96 -4.04
N PHE A 143 -9.49 -16.26 -4.96
CA PHE A 143 -10.94 -16.27 -5.04
C PHE A 143 -11.43 -17.54 -5.74
N VAL A 144 -11.81 -18.56 -4.96
CA VAL A 144 -12.40 -19.78 -5.50
C VAL A 144 -13.92 -19.61 -5.65
N VAL A 145 -14.39 -19.50 -6.89
CA VAL A 145 -15.83 -19.48 -7.20
C VAL A 145 -16.36 -20.92 -7.17
N PRO A 146 -17.35 -21.26 -6.32
CA PRO A 146 -17.98 -22.57 -6.37
C PRO A 146 -18.72 -22.74 -7.70
N THR A 147 -18.22 -23.60 -8.57
CA THR A 147 -18.74 -23.87 -9.92
C THR A 147 -20.05 -24.66 -9.93
N THR A 148 -20.80 -24.70 -8.82
CA THR A 148 -21.84 -25.70 -8.62
C THR A 148 -23.12 -25.49 -9.42
N ASN A 149 -23.29 -24.39 -10.16
CA ASN A 149 -24.45 -24.23 -11.05
C ASN A 149 -24.04 -23.64 -12.40
N ASN A 150 -24.24 -24.44 -13.44
CA ASN A 150 -24.04 -24.15 -14.86
C ASN A 150 -25.03 -23.08 -15.41
N GLU A 151 -25.44 -22.11 -14.60
CA GLU A 151 -26.47 -21.10 -14.89
C GLU A 151 -26.09 -19.66 -14.53
N ALA A 152 -24.80 -19.36 -14.25
CA ALA A 152 -24.38 -17.97 -14.10
C ALA A 152 -24.41 -17.28 -15.48
N LYS A 153 -25.55 -16.67 -15.81
CA LYS A 153 -25.80 -15.90 -17.06
C LYS A 153 -24.80 -14.76 -17.30
N ASN A 154 -23.98 -14.40 -16.31
CA ASN A 154 -22.87 -13.47 -16.45
C ASN A 154 -21.61 -14.08 -15.80
N PRO A 155 -20.53 -14.33 -16.57
CA PRO A 155 -19.27 -14.75 -15.99
C PRO A 155 -18.75 -13.63 -15.07
N LEU A 156 -18.30 -14.00 -13.87
CA LEU A 156 -17.59 -13.07 -12.99
C LEU A 156 -16.33 -12.61 -13.72
N ARG A 157 -16.17 -11.29 -13.86
CA ARG A 157 -15.01 -10.68 -14.51
C ARG A 157 -14.13 -10.04 -13.46
N GLN A 158 -12.83 -10.21 -13.65
CA GLN A 158 -11.79 -9.56 -12.87
C GLN A 158 -10.90 -8.85 -13.87
N SER A 159 -10.93 -7.52 -13.86
CA SER A 159 -10.05 -6.71 -14.69
C SER A 159 -8.75 -6.42 -13.93
N PRO A 160 -7.57 -6.80 -14.46
CA PRO A 160 -6.31 -6.40 -13.83
C PRO A 160 -6.16 -4.87 -13.87
N PRO A 161 -5.31 -4.29 -13.00
CA PRO A 161 -4.98 -2.86 -13.05
C PRO A 161 -4.46 -2.44 -14.44
N SER A 162 -4.78 -1.22 -14.87
CA SER A 162 -4.35 -0.72 -16.17
C SER A 162 -2.85 -0.37 -16.18
N GLN A 163 -2.23 -0.27 -17.36
CA GLN A 163 -0.83 0.17 -17.44
C GLN A 163 -0.59 1.54 -16.81
N THR A 164 -1.55 2.45 -16.91
CA THR A 164 -1.47 3.76 -16.26
C THR A 164 -1.48 3.63 -14.74
N ASP A 165 -2.28 2.72 -14.19
CA ASP A 165 -2.30 2.42 -12.76
C ASP A 165 -0.96 1.82 -12.30
N LEU A 166 -0.41 0.87 -13.06
CA LEU A 166 0.88 0.25 -12.76
C LEU A 166 2.04 1.26 -12.81
N ALA A 167 2.07 2.12 -13.84
CA ALA A 167 3.07 3.17 -13.96
C ALA A 167 2.97 4.18 -12.81
N ARG A 168 1.73 4.54 -12.42
CA ARG A 168 1.49 5.43 -11.28
C ARG A 168 1.92 4.79 -9.96
N LEU A 169 1.59 3.53 -9.72
CA LEU A 169 2.04 2.79 -8.53
C LEU A 169 3.57 2.78 -8.46
N LYS A 170 4.24 2.38 -9.53
CA LYS A 170 5.71 2.34 -9.59
C LYS A 170 6.32 3.71 -9.26
N SER A 171 5.77 4.78 -9.82
CA SER A 171 6.22 6.14 -9.51
C SER A 171 6.03 6.50 -8.04
N LEU A 172 4.88 6.17 -7.45
CA LEU A 172 4.59 6.45 -6.04
C LEU A 172 5.56 5.72 -5.11
N LEU A 173 5.82 4.44 -5.37
CA LEU A 173 6.70 3.61 -4.52
C LEU A 173 8.13 4.15 -4.52
N TYR A 174 8.74 4.40 -5.69
CA TYR A 174 10.10 4.94 -5.74
C TYR A 174 10.21 6.34 -5.14
N SER A 175 9.23 7.22 -5.43
CA SER A 175 9.27 8.57 -4.85
C SER A 175 9.06 8.55 -3.33
N GLY A 176 8.23 7.62 -2.84
CA GLY A 176 7.93 7.46 -1.44
C GLY A 176 9.11 6.89 -0.66
N GLU A 177 9.76 5.85 -1.20
CA GLU A 177 10.98 5.27 -0.64
C GLU A 177 12.07 6.33 -0.48
N ALA A 178 12.37 7.07 -1.55
CA ALA A 178 13.35 8.16 -1.51
C ALA A 178 12.98 9.27 -0.50
N SER A 179 11.69 9.61 -0.41
CA SER A 179 11.21 10.62 0.55
C SER A 179 11.32 10.14 2.00
N LEU A 180 11.07 8.85 2.25
CA LEU A 180 11.20 8.24 3.57
C LEU A 180 12.66 8.17 4.00
N GLU A 181 13.55 7.77 3.09
CA GLU A 181 15.00 7.76 3.34
C GLU A 181 15.51 9.16 3.70
N GLU A 182 15.20 10.18 2.88
CA GLU A 182 15.58 11.57 3.15
C GLU A 182 15.03 12.08 4.49
N TRP A 183 13.76 11.75 4.78
CA TRP A 183 13.11 12.14 6.02
C TRP A 183 13.78 11.52 7.25
N MET A 184 14.12 10.23 7.21
CA MET A 184 14.83 9.55 8.30
C MET A 184 16.21 10.18 8.54
N THR A 185 16.94 10.55 7.48
CA THR A 185 18.21 11.29 7.58
C THR A 185 18.03 12.65 8.25
N SER A 186 17.00 13.40 7.84
CA SER A 186 16.76 14.78 8.31
C SER A 186 16.34 14.84 9.77
N GLU A 187 15.54 13.89 10.24
CA GLU A 187 15.06 13.84 11.63
C GLU A 187 16.20 13.57 12.64
N ARG A 188 17.26 12.86 12.25
CA ARG A 188 18.45 12.64 13.09
C ARG A 188 19.44 13.79 13.00
N GLY A 189 19.63 14.39 11.82
CA GLY A 189 20.52 15.55 11.65
C GLY A 189 20.15 16.76 12.53
N HIS A 190 18.89 16.88 12.96
CA HIS A 190 18.44 17.92 13.90
C HIS A 190 18.73 17.62 15.39
N THR A 191 19.12 16.40 15.74
CA THR A 191 19.44 16.01 17.14
C THR A 191 20.92 16.13 17.46
N ALA A 192 21.79 16.24 16.45
CA ALA A 192 23.22 16.45 16.59
C ALA A 192 23.54 17.95 16.49
N ASP A 193 23.29 18.70 17.57
CA ASP A 193 23.88 20.02 17.76
C ASP A 193 25.41 19.87 17.93
N GLY A 194 26.16 20.11 16.84
CA GLY A 194 27.60 20.37 16.93
C GLY A 194 28.44 19.79 15.81
N ASP A 195 28.87 20.68 14.93
CA ASP A 195 29.94 20.54 13.94
C ASP A 195 29.53 19.92 12.59
N GLY A 196 29.44 20.81 11.60
CA GLY A 196 29.00 20.47 10.25
C GLY A 196 30.10 19.87 9.40
N ASP A 197 29.64 19.34 8.26
CA ASP A 197 30.39 19.17 7.01
C ASP A 197 30.93 17.77 6.70
N LYS A 198 30.14 16.71 6.91
CA LYS A 198 30.31 15.43 6.21
C LYS A 198 28.98 14.75 5.84
N PRO A 199 28.58 14.76 4.56
CA PRO A 199 27.36 14.08 4.10
C PRO A 199 27.48 12.54 4.11
N ASP A 200 28.70 11.99 4.04
CA ASP A 200 28.91 10.54 3.96
C ASP A 200 28.70 9.81 5.31
N GLU A 201 28.91 10.48 6.44
CA GLU A 201 28.72 9.87 7.78
C GLU A 201 27.22 9.70 8.14
N ALA A 202 26.32 10.51 7.56
CA ALA A 202 24.89 10.47 7.89
C ALA A 202 24.16 9.22 7.36
N VAL A 203 24.61 8.64 6.24
CA VAL A 203 24.02 7.42 5.65
C VAL A 203 24.47 6.18 6.42
N GLU A 204 25.74 6.16 6.88
CA GLU A 204 26.26 5.11 7.76
C GLU A 204 25.49 5.10 9.10
N ASP A 205 25.22 6.28 9.67
CA ASP A 205 24.46 6.42 10.93
C ASP A 205 23.03 5.83 10.87
N ILE A 206 22.33 5.95 9.73
CA ILE A 206 20.97 5.40 9.59
C ILE A 206 21.00 3.89 9.47
N SER A 207 21.90 3.37 8.63
CA SER A 207 22.05 1.93 8.46
C SER A 207 22.39 1.25 9.80
N GLU A 208 23.34 1.82 10.55
CA GLU A 208 23.71 1.34 11.88
C GLU A 208 22.57 1.48 12.90
N MET A 209 21.79 2.56 12.82
CA MET A 209 20.61 2.76 13.67
C MET A 209 19.53 1.72 13.40
N LEU A 210 19.17 1.51 12.12
CA LEU A 210 18.17 0.53 11.72
C LEU A 210 18.64 -0.89 12.06
N ASP A 211 19.94 -1.18 11.94
CA ASP A 211 20.56 -2.44 12.38
C ASP A 211 20.43 -2.63 13.88
N ARG A 212 20.76 -1.60 14.67
CA ARG A 212 20.65 -1.63 16.13
C ARG A 212 19.20 -1.83 16.58
N MET A 213 18.24 -1.32 15.81
CA MET A 213 16.81 -1.48 16.05
C MET A 213 16.23 -2.78 15.48
N GLY A 214 16.99 -3.49 14.64
CA GLY A 214 16.56 -4.75 14.01
C GLY A 214 15.52 -4.58 12.90
N VAL A 215 15.34 -3.37 12.37
CA VAL A 215 14.35 -3.06 11.31
C VAL A 215 15.00 -2.81 9.95
N ARG A 216 16.33 -2.90 9.85
CA ARG A 216 17.05 -2.62 8.59
C ARG A 216 16.55 -3.50 7.45
N ASP A 217 16.48 -4.81 7.68
CA ASP A 217 16.04 -5.76 6.66
C ASP A 217 14.61 -5.44 6.16
N ASP A 218 13.73 -4.94 7.04
CA ASP A 218 12.37 -4.55 6.68
C ASP A 218 12.35 -3.31 5.77
N PHE A 219 13.24 -2.33 6.06
CA PHE A 219 13.40 -1.13 5.25
C PHE A 219 14.09 -1.42 3.90
N ASP A 220 15.11 -2.28 3.89
CA ASP A 220 15.83 -2.70 2.66
C ASP A 220 14.93 -3.56 1.75
N ALA A 221 13.94 -4.24 2.32
CA ALA A 221 12.96 -5.04 1.59
C ALA A 221 11.66 -4.29 1.25
N LEU A 222 11.60 -2.96 1.44
CA LEU A 222 10.39 -2.17 1.21
C LEU A 222 9.85 -2.37 -0.20
N PHE A 223 8.58 -2.74 -0.26
CA PHE A 223 7.86 -2.97 -1.52
C PHE A 223 8.48 -3.99 -2.46
N ALA A 224 9.44 -4.81 -2.01
CA ALA A 224 10.14 -5.76 -2.86
C ALA A 224 9.15 -6.75 -3.50
N ARG A 225 8.10 -7.18 -2.79
CA ARG A 225 7.09 -8.11 -3.34
C ARG A 225 6.29 -7.43 -4.46
N THR A 226 5.80 -6.22 -4.24
CA THR A 226 5.07 -5.44 -5.24
C THR A 226 5.95 -5.11 -6.45
N LEU A 227 7.17 -4.62 -6.25
CA LEU A 227 8.09 -4.25 -7.33
C LEU A 227 8.48 -5.46 -8.19
N ASN A 228 8.69 -6.63 -7.57
CA ASN A 228 8.95 -7.88 -8.31
C ASN A 228 7.76 -8.28 -9.20
N LEU A 229 6.51 -8.14 -8.70
CA LEU A 229 5.32 -8.37 -9.52
C LEU A 229 5.21 -7.36 -10.67
N LEU A 230 5.45 -6.07 -10.38
CA LEU A 230 5.44 -5.00 -11.39
C LEU A 230 6.49 -5.21 -12.48
N ALA A 231 7.66 -5.74 -12.15
CA ALA A 231 8.68 -6.12 -13.13
C ALA A 231 8.17 -7.22 -14.08
N GLY A 232 7.47 -8.23 -13.54
CA GLY A 232 6.83 -9.29 -14.34
C GLY A 232 5.82 -8.75 -15.36
N PHE A 233 5.00 -7.76 -14.98
CA PHE A 233 4.06 -7.10 -15.91
C PHE A 233 4.77 -6.33 -17.04
N GLY A 234 6.01 -5.90 -16.84
CA GLY A 234 6.82 -5.20 -17.84
C GLY A 234 7.36 -6.12 -18.95
N GLU A 235 7.63 -7.39 -18.64
CA GLU A 235 8.21 -8.35 -19.60
C GLU A 235 7.19 -8.88 -20.62
N ASP A 236 5.92 -9.06 -20.21
CA ASP A 236 4.86 -9.52 -21.11
C ASP A 236 4.56 -8.52 -22.26
N ILE A 237 4.88 -7.25 -22.06
CA ILE A 237 4.71 -6.18 -23.06
C ILE A 237 5.75 -6.28 -24.19
N SER A 238 7.00 -6.64 -23.85
CA SER A 238 8.07 -6.77 -24.85
C SER A 238 7.84 -7.96 -25.81
N LYS A 239 7.05 -8.96 -25.38
CA LYS A 239 6.67 -10.11 -26.22
C LYS A 239 5.40 -9.88 -27.05
N GLY A 240 4.64 -8.81 -26.78
CA GLY A 240 3.40 -8.47 -27.47
C GLY A 240 3.55 -7.63 -28.73
N ILE A 241 4.75 -7.13 -29.06
CA ILE A 241 5.03 -6.47 -30.34
C ILE A 241 5.24 -7.56 -31.39
N VAL A 242 4.12 -8.07 -31.92
CA VAL A 242 4.09 -8.90 -33.12
C VAL A 242 4.73 -8.11 -34.25
N ASN A 243 5.89 -8.58 -34.71
CA ASN A 243 6.53 -8.14 -35.94
C ASN A 243 5.49 -8.25 -37.08
N PRO A 244 5.08 -7.15 -37.74
CA PRO A 244 4.24 -7.27 -38.92
C PRO A 244 5.03 -8.06 -39.97
N GLY A 245 4.48 -9.21 -40.32
CA GLY A 245 5.11 -10.21 -41.15
C GLY A 245 5.61 -9.65 -42.48
N VAL A 246 6.82 -10.08 -42.79
CA VAL A 246 7.42 -10.24 -44.11
C VAL A 246 6.32 -10.44 -45.18
N GLU A 247 6.15 -9.45 -46.04
CA GLU A 247 5.37 -9.57 -47.28
C GLU A 247 5.92 -10.75 -48.07
N SER A 248 5.08 -11.77 -48.21
CA SER A 248 5.30 -12.90 -49.09
C SER A 248 5.19 -12.40 -50.54
N THR A 249 6.33 -12.11 -51.16
CA THR A 249 6.45 -12.01 -52.61
C THR A 249 6.12 -13.36 -53.24
N MET A 250 4.94 -13.47 -53.87
CA MET A 250 4.67 -14.52 -54.86
C MET A 250 5.20 -14.07 -56.22
N GLU A 251 6.01 -14.94 -56.81
CA GLU A 251 6.32 -14.98 -58.25
C GLU A 251 5.08 -15.27 -59.10
#